data_AF-A0AAD7SX99-F1
#
_entry.id   AF-A0AAD7SX99-F1
#
_cell.length_a   1.000
_cell.length_b   1.000
_cell.length_c   1.000
_cell.angle_alpha   90.00
_cell.angle_beta   90.00
_cell.angle_gamma   90.00
#
_symmetry.space_group_name_H-M   'P 1'
#
loop_
_entity.id
_entity.type
_entity.pdbx_description
1 polymer ?
#
loop_
_entity_poly.entity_id
_entity_poly.type
_entity_poly.pdbx_seq_one_letter_code
_entity_poly.pdbx_strand_id
1 'polypeptide(L)'
;MWFCGAPGQVPVVMCTMQAPVGTEQPLELPLVDRPAEEEQQLQDLLQRSSGVFAAHEEDFGCTDVVLHYITTGTAPPSHERYCPVPPSLYPDLRSLLKRCSIAGSSL
;
A
#
# COMPACT_ATOMS: atom_id res chain seq x y z
N MET A 1 34.66 -1.73 -22.66
CA MET A 1 33.48 -1.54 -23.55
C MET A 1 32.32 -2.27 -22.91
N TRP A 2 31.42 -1.54 -22.24
CA TRP A 2 30.23 -2.12 -21.62
C TRP A 2 29.02 -1.49 -22.29
N PHE A 3 28.37 -2.24 -23.17
CA PHE A 3 26.93 -2.20 -23.45
C PHE A 3 26.64 -3.33 -24.42
N CYS A 4 25.82 -4.30 -24.02
CA CYS A 4 24.99 -5.08 -24.94
C CYS A 4 23.97 -5.90 -24.16
N GLY A 5 22.69 -5.69 -24.49
CA GLY A 5 21.55 -6.36 -23.91
C GLY A 5 20.51 -5.36 -23.43
N ALA A 6 19.83 -4.68 -24.35
CA ALA A 6 18.56 -4.04 -24.03
C ALA A 6 17.53 -5.16 -23.79
N PRO A 7 16.93 -5.29 -22.60
CA PRO A 7 15.75 -6.11 -22.46
C PRO A 7 14.56 -5.28 -22.94
N GLY A 8 13.81 -5.85 -23.89
CA GLY A 8 12.56 -5.28 -24.39
C GLY A 8 11.70 -4.81 -23.24
N GLN A 9 11.25 -3.56 -23.34
CA GLN A 9 10.33 -2.95 -22.40
C GLN A 9 9.05 -3.80 -22.37
N VAL A 10 8.88 -4.60 -21.32
CA VAL A 10 7.57 -5.16 -20.98
C VAL A 10 6.72 -4.00 -20.48
N PRO A 11 5.62 -3.64 -21.16
CA PRO A 11 4.74 -2.60 -20.66
C PRO A 11 4.07 -3.14 -19.39
N VAL A 12 4.55 -2.69 -18.23
CA VAL A 12 3.81 -2.83 -16.98
C VAL A 12 2.64 -1.85 -17.10
N VAL A 13 1.47 -2.35 -17.47
CA VAL A 13 0.22 -1.57 -17.38
C VAL A 13 -0.11 -1.48 -15.90
N MET A 14 0.44 -0.44 -15.25
CA MET A 14 0.01 -0.02 -13.93
C MET A 14 -1.41 0.52 -14.07
N CYS A 15 -2.42 -0.25 -13.68
CA CYS A 15 -3.76 0.27 -13.45
C CYS A 15 -3.67 1.16 -12.21
N THR A 16 -3.33 2.44 -12.41
CA THR A 16 -3.50 3.42 -11.36
C THR A 16 -4.99 3.59 -11.14
N MET A 17 -5.50 3.07 -10.03
CA MET A 17 -6.74 3.55 -9.47
C MET A 17 -6.43 4.95 -8.95
N GLN A 18 -6.42 5.92 -9.87
CA GLN A 18 -6.31 7.33 -9.52
C GLN A 18 -7.61 7.67 -8.79
N ALA A 19 -7.60 7.58 -7.46
CA ALA A 19 -8.54 8.33 -6.67
C ALA A 19 -8.39 9.79 -7.12
N PRO A 20 -9.48 10.54 -7.39
CA PRO A 20 -9.35 11.96 -7.63
C PRO A 20 -8.61 12.53 -6.42
N VAL A 21 -7.44 13.12 -6.67
CA VAL A 21 -6.74 13.95 -5.70
C VAL A 21 -7.68 15.10 -5.43
N GLY A 22 -8.57 14.89 -4.46
CA GLY A 22 -9.20 15.98 -3.75
C GLY A 22 -8.05 16.83 -3.25
N THR A 23 -8.13 18.12 -3.55
CA THR A 23 -7.21 19.12 -3.02
C THR A 23 -6.92 18.82 -1.56
N GLU A 24 -5.70 18.37 -1.26
CA GLU A 24 -5.19 18.26 0.10
C GLU A 24 -4.97 19.68 0.60
N GLN A 25 -6.08 20.38 0.87
CA GLN A 25 -6.05 21.42 1.87
C GLN A 25 -5.88 20.68 3.19
N PRO A 26 -4.81 20.95 3.96
CA PRO A 26 -4.83 20.64 5.37
C PRO A 26 -6.03 21.40 5.92
N LEU A 27 -7.14 20.70 6.13
CA LEU A 27 -8.23 21.18 6.97
C LEU A 27 -7.67 21.15 8.39
N GLU A 28 -6.82 22.12 8.69
CA GLU A 28 -6.55 22.60 10.05
C GLU A 28 -7.87 23.21 10.54
N LEU A 29 -8.88 22.35 10.73
CA LEU A 29 -10.07 22.73 11.45
C LEU A 29 -9.58 23.03 12.86
N PRO A 30 -9.69 24.28 13.33
CA PRO A 30 -9.36 24.58 14.71
C PRO A 30 -10.18 23.62 15.56
N LEU A 31 -9.52 22.85 16.43
CA LEU A 31 -10.17 21.94 17.39
C LEU A 31 -10.93 22.73 18.49
N VAL A 32 -11.42 23.92 18.14
CA VAL A 32 -12.02 24.92 19.03
C VAL A 32 -13.51 24.65 19.07
N ASP A 33 -13.97 24.15 20.22
CA ASP A 33 -15.36 24.09 20.66
C ASP A 33 -16.39 23.87 19.53
N ARG A 34 -16.42 22.65 18.99
CA ARG A 34 -17.57 22.23 18.19
C ARG A 34 -18.76 22.00 19.12
N PRO A 35 -19.97 22.46 18.76
CA PRO A 35 -21.16 22.17 19.54
C PRO A 35 -21.34 20.64 19.66
N ALA A 36 -21.77 20.18 20.84
CA ALA A 36 -21.87 18.75 21.16
C ALA A 36 -22.70 17.93 20.14
N GLU A 37 -23.64 18.59 19.45
CA GLU A 37 -24.45 17.99 18.40
C GLU A 37 -23.62 17.65 17.14
N GLU A 38 -22.70 18.52 16.72
CA GLU A 38 -21.82 18.25 15.57
C GLU A 38 -20.79 17.17 15.88
N GLU A 39 -20.32 17.10 17.13
CA GLU A 39 -19.42 16.04 17.57
C GLU A 39 -20.13 14.68 17.54
N GLN A 40 -21.37 14.62 18.03
CA GLN A 40 -22.17 13.39 17.98
C GLN A 40 -22.42 12.95 16.53
N GLN A 41 -22.78 13.88 15.64
CA GLN A 41 -22.98 13.57 14.22
C GLN A 41 -21.70 13.05 13.54
N LEU A 42 -20.54 13.62 13.89
CA LEU A 42 -19.26 13.13 13.39
C LEU A 42 -18.95 11.72 13.94
N GLN A 43 -19.14 11.49 15.23
CA GLN A 43 -18.92 10.17 15.83
C GLN A 43 -19.82 9.13 15.18
N ASP A 44 -21.10 9.44 14.98
CA ASP A 44 -22.04 8.56 14.29
C ASP A 44 -21.60 8.28 12.85
N LEU A 45 -21.09 9.29 12.12
CA LEU A 45 -20.55 9.11 10.77
C LEU A 45 -19.32 8.19 10.74
N LEU A 46 -18.37 8.41 11.65
CA LEU A 46 -17.15 7.60 11.75
C LEU A 46 -17.48 6.16 12.14
N GLN A 47 -18.41 5.96 13.08
CA GLN A 47 -18.89 4.63 13.45
C GLN A 47 -19.56 3.91 12.27
N ARG A 48 -20.45 4.60 11.54
CA ARG A 48 -21.10 4.06 10.34
C ARG A 48 -20.12 3.72 9.22
N SER A 49 -19.00 4.43 9.16
CA SER A 49 -17.95 4.26 8.14
C SER A 49 -16.76 3.47 8.65
N SER A 50 -16.87 2.82 9.82
CA SER A 50 -15.76 2.16 10.50
C SER A 50 -15.03 1.12 9.65
N GLY A 51 -15.74 0.40 8.78
CA GLY A 51 -15.15 -0.58 7.87
C GLY A 51 -14.35 -0.01 6.69
N VAL A 52 -14.33 1.32 6.50
CA VAL A 52 -13.51 2.00 5.48
C VAL A 52 -12.16 2.43 6.04
N PHE A 53 -12.09 2.65 7.36
CA PHE A 53 -10.88 3.09 8.03
C PHE A 53 -10.15 1.90 8.63
N ALA A 54 -8.82 1.93 8.58
CA ALA A 54 -8.00 0.97 9.29
C ALA A 54 -8.28 1.06 10.80
N ALA A 55 -8.67 -0.05 11.42
CA ALA A 55 -8.93 -0.08 12.87
C ALA A 55 -7.64 0.07 13.69
N HIS A 56 -6.51 -0.38 13.15
CA HIS A 56 -5.18 -0.30 13.74
C HIS A 56 -4.09 -0.32 12.64
N GLU A 57 -2.84 -0.06 13.00
CA GLU A 57 -1.71 0.02 12.04
C GLU A 57 -1.47 -1.27 11.23
N GLU A 58 -1.97 -2.40 11.70
CA GLU A 58 -1.86 -3.72 11.04
C GLU A 58 -3.11 -4.09 10.20
N ASP A 59 -4.05 -3.15 10.00
CA ASP A 59 -5.26 -3.36 9.21
C ASP A 59 -5.01 -2.88 7.77
N PHE A 60 -4.48 -3.78 6.94
CA PHE A 60 -4.03 -3.46 5.58
C PHE A 60 -5.14 -3.53 4.52
N GLY A 61 -6.34 -3.97 4.89
CA GLY A 61 -7.42 -4.27 3.96
C GLY A 61 -7.15 -5.49 3.06
N CYS A 62 -8.21 -6.09 2.54
CA CYS A 62 -8.17 -7.18 1.56
C CYS A 62 -9.42 -7.09 0.68
N THR A 63 -9.29 -7.45 -0.60
CA THR A 63 -10.43 -7.51 -1.53
C THR A 63 -10.34 -8.77 -2.39
N ASP A 64 -11.48 -9.43 -2.54
CA ASP A 64 -11.71 -10.57 -3.43
C ASP A 64 -12.34 -10.16 -4.77
N VAL A 65 -12.63 -8.85 -4.95
CA VAL A 65 -13.34 -8.30 -6.12
C VAL A 65 -12.50 -8.41 -7.40
N VAL A 66 -11.17 -8.28 -7.28
CA VAL A 66 -10.26 -8.29 -8.43
C VAL A 66 -9.07 -9.22 -8.14
N LEU A 67 -8.93 -10.27 -8.94
CA LEU A 67 -7.74 -11.10 -8.99
C LEU A 67 -6.90 -10.69 -10.20
N HIS A 68 -5.69 -10.20 -9.95
CA HIS A 68 -4.77 -9.80 -11.01
C HIS A 68 -4.05 -11.03 -11.59
N TYR A 69 -4.12 -11.19 -12.91
CA TYR A 69 -3.29 -12.14 -13.64
C TYR A 69 -2.13 -11.40 -14.32
N ILE A 70 -0.90 -11.68 -13.89
CA ILE A 70 0.29 -11.09 -14.49
C ILE A 70 0.70 -11.93 -15.70
N THR A 71 0.53 -11.36 -16.90
CA THR A 71 0.95 -12.02 -18.15
C THR A 71 2.48 -11.96 -18.29
N THR A 72 3.16 -13.09 -18.13
CA THR A 72 4.63 -13.20 -18.21
C THR A 72 5.16 -13.39 -19.64
N GLY A 73 4.28 -13.54 -20.63
CA GLY A 73 4.65 -13.78 -22.03
C GLY A 73 5.38 -15.12 -22.20
N THR A 74 6.37 -15.16 -23.08
CA THR A 74 7.20 -16.35 -23.35
C THR A 74 8.57 -16.29 -22.66
N ALA A 75 8.79 -15.32 -21.77
CA ALA A 75 10.06 -15.16 -21.09
C ALA A 75 10.27 -16.34 -20.12
N PRO A 76 11.44 -17.02 -20.15
CA PRO A 76 11.74 -18.04 -19.16
C PRO A 76 11.90 -17.40 -17.78
N PRO A 77 11.58 -18.11 -16.69
CA PRO A 77 11.85 -17.62 -15.33
C PRO A 77 13.35 -17.39 -15.15
N SER A 78 13.71 -16.24 -14.57
CA SER A 78 15.09 -15.90 -14.25
C SER A 78 15.35 -16.07 -12.76
N HIS A 79 16.59 -16.41 -12.42
CA HIS A 79 17.08 -16.42 -11.05
C HIS A 79 18.34 -15.56 -10.97
N GLU A 80 18.21 -14.41 -10.32
CA GLU A 80 19.32 -13.49 -10.10
C GLU A 80 19.99 -13.76 -8.76
N ARG A 81 21.30 -13.45 -8.68
CA ARG A 81 22.02 -13.58 -7.41
C ARG A 81 21.61 -12.43 -6.49
N TYR A 82 21.32 -12.77 -5.24
CA TYR A 82 21.04 -11.78 -4.21
C TYR A 82 22.24 -10.82 -4.02
N CYS A 83 21.97 -9.53 -4.13
CA CYS A 83 22.93 -8.47 -3.80
C CYS A 83 22.81 -8.13 -2.31
N PRO A 84 23.89 -8.27 -1.51
CA PRO A 84 23.85 -7.96 -0.09
C PRO A 84 23.49 -6.50 0.17
N VAL A 85 22.51 -6.28 1.04
CA VAL A 85 22.17 -4.96 1.57
C VAL A 85 23.22 -4.55 2.63
N PRO A 86 23.56 -3.25 2.76
CA PRO A 86 24.40 -2.77 3.86
C PRO A 86 23.90 -3.25 5.25
N PRO A 87 24.80 -3.72 6.14
CA PRO A 87 24.42 -4.23 7.46
C PRO A 87 23.67 -3.21 8.34
N SER A 88 23.89 -1.92 8.12
CA SER A 88 23.18 -0.84 8.80
C SER A 88 21.66 -0.89 8.58
N LEU A 89 21.19 -1.47 7.48
CA LEU A 89 19.78 -1.54 7.11
C LEU A 89 19.10 -2.84 7.55
N TYR A 90 19.86 -3.81 8.06
CA TYR A 90 19.30 -5.10 8.46
C TYR A 90 18.23 -5.00 9.56
N PRO A 91 18.36 -4.17 10.61
CA PRO A 91 17.35 -4.07 11.65
C PRO A 91 15.99 -3.63 11.11
N ASP A 92 15.99 -2.61 10.25
CA ASP A 92 14.78 -2.04 9.66
C ASP A 92 14.14 -3.01 8.68
N LEU A 93 14.95 -3.63 7.80
CA LEU A 93 14.46 -4.62 6.86
C LEU A 93 13.85 -5.84 7.56
N ARG A 94 14.48 -6.35 8.62
CA ARG A 94 13.93 -7.48 9.38
C ARG A 94 12.61 -7.12 10.04
N SER A 95 12.51 -5.91 10.59
CA SER A 95 11.28 -5.41 11.20
C SER A 95 10.16 -5.29 10.17
N LEU A 96 10.45 -4.72 9.00
CA LEU A 96 9.50 -4.60 7.90
C LEU A 96 9.05 -5.97 7.38
N LEU A 97 9.99 -6.86 7.06
CA LEU A 97 9.70 -8.21 6.56
C LEU A 97 8.88 -9.02 7.56
N LYS A 98 9.14 -8.86 8.86
CA LYS A 98 8.35 -9.51 9.92
C LYS A 98 6.90 -9.04 9.90
N ARG A 99 6.65 -7.73 9.75
CA ARG A 99 5.29 -7.18 9.62
C ARG A 99 4.58 -7.69 8.37
N CYS A 100 5.25 -7.69 7.21
CA CYS A 100 4.67 -8.18 5.96
C CYS A 100 4.35 -9.69 5.99
N SER A 101 5.21 -10.50 6.63
CA SER A 101 5.01 -11.96 6.72
C SER A 101 3.77 -12.34 7.53
N ILE A 102 3.51 -11.62 8.62
CA ILE A 102 2.32 -11.84 9.45
C ILE A 102 1.04 -11.50 8.67
N ALA A 103 1.03 -10.40 7.93
CA ALA A 103 -0.13 -9.96 7.15
C ALA A 103 -0.47 -10.90 5.97
N GLY A 104 0.55 -11.52 5.35
CA GLY A 104 0.38 -12.34 4.14
C GLY A 104 -0.04 -13.80 4.36
N SER A 105 -0.23 -14.26 5.61
CA SER A 105 -0.44 -15.69 5.93
C SER A 105 -1.91 -16.12 6.05
N SER A 106 -2.87 -15.24 5.78
CA SER A 106 -4.32 -15.50 5.93
C SER A 106 -5.04 -15.78 4.60
N LEU A 107 -4.38 -16.47 3.66
CA LEU A 107 -4.96 -16.99 2.42
C LEU A 107 -4.70 -18.50 2.29
#